data_AF-A0A351PUY6-F1
#
_entry.id   AF-A0A351PUY6-F1
#
_cell.length_a   1.000
_cell.length_b   1.000
_cell.length_c   1.000
_cell.angle_alpha   90.00
_cell.angle_beta   90.00
_cell.angle_gamma   90.00
#
_symmetry.space_group_name_H-M   'P 1'
#
loop_
_entity.id
_entity.type
_entity.pdbx_description
1 polymer ?
#
loop_
_entity_poly.entity_id
_entity_poly.type
_entity_poly.pdbx_seq_one_letter_code
_entity_poly.pdbx_strand_id
1 'polypeptide(L)'
;MKKQIIDANGTKISVIGNIIDEEAYISLTDIAKYKNADDPRIVISNWMSSYSTIDFLAMWEGLYNSDFNRMEFHTVRNEPGRLVMTPTQWIEK
;
A
#
# COMPACT_ATOMS: atom_id res chain seq x y z
N MET A 1 11.35 8.19 15.55
CA MET A 1 11.90 7.80 14.22
C MET A 1 12.36 9.05 13.47
N LYS A 2 13.50 9.00 12.78
CA LYS A 2 14.03 10.12 12.00
C LYS A 2 13.26 10.25 10.69
N LYS A 3 12.86 11.47 10.31
CA LYS A 3 12.25 11.74 9.00
C LYS A 3 13.32 12.22 8.03
N GLN A 4 13.34 11.66 6.82
CA GLN A 4 14.25 12.01 5.73
C GLN A 4 13.44 12.26 4.46
N ILE A 5 14.02 12.93 3.48
CA ILE A 5 13.41 13.15 2.17
C ILE A 5 14.41 12.67 1.12
N ILE A 6 13.94 11.82 0.21
CA ILE A 6 14.69 11.40 -0.98
C ILE A 6 14.11 12.10 -2.21
N ASP A 7 14.95 12.34 -3.21
CA ASP A 7 14.51 12.81 -4.52
C ASP A 7 14.55 11.62 -5.50
N ALA A 8 13.37 11.24 -6.00
CA ALA A 8 13.22 10.21 -7.01
C ALA A 8 12.68 10.86 -8.30
N ASN A 9 13.58 11.11 -9.24
CA ASN A 9 13.24 11.69 -10.55
C ASN A 9 12.44 13.01 -10.44
N GLY A 10 12.84 13.91 -9.55
CA GLY A 10 12.18 15.18 -9.30
C GLY A 10 10.99 15.10 -8.33
N THR A 11 10.66 13.90 -7.83
CA THR A 11 9.61 13.70 -6.82
C THR A 11 10.23 13.57 -5.44
N LYS A 12 9.91 14.51 -4.54
CA LYS A 12 10.33 14.44 -3.14
C LYS A 12 9.47 13.43 -2.38
N ILE A 13 10.09 12.38 -1.86
CA ILE A 13 9.40 11.31 -1.13
C ILE A 13 9.87 11.31 0.32
N SER A 14 8.91 11.38 1.25
CA SER A 14 9.22 11.27 2.68
C SER A 14 9.56 9.82 3.04
N VAL A 15 10.62 9.64 3.82
CA VAL A 15 11.01 8.36 4.43
C VAL A 15 11.03 8.52 5.94
N ILE A 16 10.44 7.57 6.67
CA ILE A 16 10.41 7.52 8.13
C ILE A 16 11.26 6.34 8.57
N GLY A 17 12.26 6.60 9.41
CA GLY A 17 13.22 5.60 9.86
C GLY A 17 14.62 5.84 9.29
N ASN A 18 15.46 4.83 9.42
CA ASN A 18 16.80 4.81 8.88
C ASN A 18 16.79 3.96 7.61
N ILE A 19 17.18 4.53 6.47
CA ILE A 19 17.10 3.89 5.14
C ILE A 19 17.92 2.59 5.07
N ILE A 20 18.90 2.44 5.96
CA ILE A 20 19.77 1.26 6.04
C ILE A 20 19.07 0.10 6.77
N ASP A 21 18.03 0.39 7.57
CA ASP A 21 17.33 -0.60 8.38
C ASP A 21 16.06 -1.09 7.64
N GLU A 22 15.73 -2.37 7.77
CA GLU A 22 14.55 -2.99 7.14
C GLU A 22 13.20 -2.42 7.66
N GLU A 23 13.23 -1.59 8.70
CA GLU A 23 12.07 -0.93 9.31
C GLU A 23 11.79 0.47 8.74
N ALA A 24 12.44 0.86 7.63
CA ALA A 24 12.18 2.14 6.98
C ALA A 24 10.84 2.13 6.24
N TYR A 25 10.01 3.14 6.50
CA TYR A 25 8.74 3.36 5.79
C TYR A 25 8.88 4.46 4.75
N ILE A 26 8.36 4.22 3.55
CA ILE A 26 8.34 5.20 2.46
C ILE A 26 6.91 5.71 2.28
N SER A 27 6.76 7.02 2.09
CA SER A 27 5.47 7.67 1.89
C SER A 27 4.87 7.32 0.53
N LEU A 28 3.90 6.41 0.54
CA LEU A 28 3.13 6.04 -0.66
C LEU A 28 2.37 7.24 -1.25
N THR A 29 1.88 8.15 -0.42
CA THR A 29 1.21 9.38 -0.87
C THR A 29 2.14 10.29 -1.66
N ASP A 30 3.39 10.42 -1.24
CA ASP A 30 4.36 11.24 -1.98
C ASP A 30 4.71 10.60 -3.34
N ILE A 31 4.78 9.26 -3.40
CA ILE A 31 4.94 8.53 -4.67
C ILE A 31 3.72 8.77 -5.59
N ALA A 32 2.50 8.68 -5.04
CA ALA A 32 1.27 8.85 -5.80
C ALA A 32 1.12 10.25 -6.42
N LYS A 33 1.66 11.29 -5.75
CA LYS A 33 1.66 12.68 -6.28
C LYS A 33 2.40 12.82 -7.61
N TYR A 34 3.37 11.95 -7.90
CA TYR A 34 4.02 11.92 -9.21
C TYR A 34 3.03 11.65 -10.35
N LYS A 35 2.01 10.82 -10.11
CA LYS A 35 0.96 10.50 -11.09
C LYS A 35 -0.18 11.49 -11.07
N ASN A 36 -0.63 11.90 -9.88
CA ASN A 36 -1.69 12.88 -9.71
C ASN A 36 -1.47 13.64 -8.40
N ALA A 37 -0.97 14.87 -8.50
CA ALA A 37 -0.71 15.71 -7.34
C ALA A 37 -2.01 16.24 -6.69
N ASP A 38 -3.08 16.42 -7.47
CA ASP A 38 -4.35 16.99 -7.01
C ASP A 38 -5.17 15.99 -6.19
N ASP A 39 -5.22 14.72 -6.61
CA ASP A 39 -5.84 13.65 -5.83
C ASP A 39 -5.02 12.34 -5.83
N PRO A 40 -3.95 12.27 -5.03
CA PRO A 40 -3.11 11.07 -4.92
C PRO A 40 -3.86 9.87 -4.33
N ARG A 41 -4.99 10.08 -3.62
CA ARG A 41 -5.76 9.00 -3.00
C ARG A 41 -6.40 8.11 -4.06
N ILE A 42 -6.91 8.69 -5.15
CA ILE A 42 -7.48 7.94 -6.28
C ILE A 42 -6.43 7.03 -6.90
N VAL A 43 -5.18 7.51 -7.04
CA VAL A 43 -4.07 6.71 -7.56
C VAL A 43 -3.82 5.50 -6.65
N ILE A 44 -3.74 5.72 -5.34
CA ILE A 44 -3.51 4.65 -4.35
C ILE A 44 -4.67 3.65 -4.37
N SER A 45 -5.92 4.10 -4.36
CA SER A 45 -7.09 3.24 -4.45
C SER A 45 -7.08 2.39 -5.72
N ASN A 46 -6.67 2.96 -6.86
CA ASN A 46 -6.55 2.20 -8.10
C ASN A 46 -5.45 1.13 -8.04
N TRP A 47 -4.29 1.42 -7.45
CA TRP A 47 -3.24 0.42 -7.24
C TRP A 47 -3.71 -0.70 -6.31
N MET A 48 -4.31 -0.33 -5.19
CA MET A 48 -4.89 -1.27 -4.23
C MET A 48 -6.03 -2.10 -4.84
N SER A 49 -6.75 -1.58 -5.83
CA SER A 49 -7.87 -2.29 -6.47
C SER A 49 -7.45 -3.27 -7.58
N SER A 50 -6.14 -3.43 -7.83
CA SER A 50 -5.65 -4.44 -8.75
C SER A 50 -5.60 -5.81 -8.07
N TYR A 51 -6.15 -6.83 -8.73
CA TYR A 51 -6.05 -8.22 -8.26
C TYR A 51 -4.62 -8.66 -8.01
N SER A 52 -3.67 -8.27 -8.87
CA SER A 52 -2.26 -8.62 -8.69
C SER A 52 -1.64 -8.02 -7.43
N THR A 53 -2.01 -6.78 -7.09
CA THR A 53 -1.51 -6.10 -5.89
C THR A 53 -2.12 -6.71 -4.65
N ILE A 54 -3.42 -6.99 -4.69
CA ILE A 54 -4.12 -7.63 -3.59
C ILE A 54 -3.61 -9.04 -3.32
N ASP A 55 -3.42 -9.85 -4.36
CA ASP A 55 -2.89 -11.21 -4.22
C ASP A 55 -1.45 -11.20 -3.66
N PHE A 56 -0.64 -10.22 -4.08
CA PHE A 56 0.70 -10.02 -3.52
C PHE A 56 0.66 -9.65 -2.04
N LEU A 57 -0.16 -8.67 -1.65
CA LEU A 57 -0.27 -8.23 -0.26
C LEU A 57 -0.79 -9.35 0.64
N ALA A 58 -1.79 -10.12 0.21
CA ALA A 58 -2.31 -11.23 0.99
C ALA A 58 -1.28 -12.36 1.18
N MET A 59 -0.46 -12.63 0.16
CA MET A 59 0.66 -13.56 0.30
C MET A 59 1.69 -13.03 1.30
N TRP A 60 2.05 -11.74 1.21
CA TRP A 60 3.00 -11.11 2.12
C TRP A 60 2.49 -11.16 3.57
N GLU A 61 1.24 -10.75 3.82
CA GLU A 61 0.60 -10.84 5.14
C GLU A 61 0.59 -12.29 5.64
N GLY A 62 0.28 -13.27 4.78
CA GLY A 62 0.28 -14.68 5.15
C GLY A 62 1.66 -15.23 5.55
N LEU A 63 2.75 -14.57 5.18
CA LEU A 63 4.13 -14.92 5.53
C LEU A 63 4.63 -14.16 6.76
N TYR A 64 4.27 -12.89 6.90
CA TYR A 64 4.87 -11.97 7.87
C TYR A 64 3.92 -11.49 8.99
N ASN A 65 2.63 -11.76 8.88
CA ASN A 65 1.62 -11.40 9.88
C ASN A 65 0.85 -12.64 10.34
N SER A 66 1.19 -13.13 11.54
CA SER A 66 0.56 -14.33 12.12
C SER A 66 -0.94 -14.17 12.37
N ASP A 67 -1.42 -12.95 12.51
CA ASP A 67 -2.81 -12.63 12.84
C ASP A 67 -3.67 -12.42 11.58
N PHE A 68 -3.09 -12.56 10.38
CA PHE A 68 -3.79 -12.31 9.13
C PHE A 68 -4.94 -13.30 8.87
N ASN A 69 -6.17 -12.77 8.72
CA ASN A 69 -7.37 -13.57 8.47
C ASN A 69 -7.52 -13.98 7.00
N ARG A 70 -6.83 -15.07 6.62
CA ARG A 70 -6.87 -15.60 5.24
C ARG A 70 -8.27 -15.96 4.74
N MET A 71 -9.19 -16.36 5.62
CA MET A 71 -10.54 -16.76 5.20
C MET A 71 -11.37 -15.55 4.78
N GLU A 72 -11.38 -14.50 5.61
CA GLU A 72 -12.09 -13.25 5.32
C GLU A 72 -11.55 -12.59 4.04
N PHE A 73 -10.23 -12.60 3.86
CA PHE A 73 -9.61 -12.14 2.64
C PHE A 73 -10.11 -12.91 1.40
N HIS A 74 -10.18 -14.23 1.46
CA HIS A 74 -10.64 -15.05 0.34
C HIS A 74 -12.09 -14.76 -0.04
N THR A 75 -12.95 -14.43 0.93
CA THR A 75 -14.32 -14.00 0.69
C THR A 75 -14.35 -12.69 -0.12
N VAL A 76 -13.63 -11.66 0.33
CA VAL A 76 -13.58 -10.35 -0.35
C VAL A 76 -12.99 -10.47 -1.75
N ARG A 77 -11.95 -11.29 -1.90
CA ARG A 77 -11.25 -11.51 -3.17
C ARG A 77 -12.12 -12.17 -4.25
N ASN A 78 -13.09 -12.97 -3.83
CA ASN A 78 -13.99 -13.72 -4.72
C ASN A 78 -15.35 -13.05 -4.93
N GLU A 79 -15.57 -11.85 -4.38
CA GLU A 79 -16.81 -11.12 -4.62
C GLU A 79 -16.97 -10.82 -6.13
N PRO A 80 -18.18 -11.04 -6.70
CA PRO A 80 -18.41 -10.80 -8.12
C PRO A 80 -18.33 -9.30 -8.42
N GLY A 81 -17.50 -8.93 -9.40
CA GLY A 81 -17.39 -7.55 -9.90
C GLY A 81 -15.97 -7.02 -9.91
N ARG A 82 -15.84 -5.70 -10.06
CA ARG A 82 -14.55 -5.01 -9.92
C ARG A 82 -14.28 -4.82 -8.43
N LEU A 83 -13.18 -5.38 -7.96
CA LEU A 83 -12.69 -5.16 -6.61
C LEU A 83 -12.34 -3.67 -6.43
N VAL A 84 -12.87 -3.06 -5.37
CA VAL A 84 -12.53 -1.69 -4.96
C VAL A 84 -11.98 -1.77 -3.55
N MET A 85 -10.70 -1.43 -3.41
CA MET A 85 -9.98 -1.50 -2.14
C MET A 85 -9.29 -0.16 -1.86
N THR A 86 -9.51 0.39 -0.68
CA THR A 86 -8.78 1.53 -0.14
C THR A 86 -7.78 1.06 0.91
N PRO A 87 -6.71 1.83 1.20
CA PRO A 87 -5.80 1.50 2.30
C PRO A 87 -6.51 1.33 3.64
N THR A 88 -7.51 2.15 3.93
CA THR A 88 -8.32 2.03 5.16
C THR A 88 -9.07 0.69 5.21
N GLN A 89 -9.77 0.32 4.13
CA GLN A 89 -10.47 -0.97 4.06
C GLN A 89 -9.51 -2.16 4.14
N TRP A 90 -8.26 -2.03 3.70
CA TRP A 90 -7.24 -3.07 3.83
C TRP A 90 -6.77 -3.25 5.26
N ILE A 91 -6.64 -2.17 6.03
CA ILE A 91 -6.15 -2.22 7.41
C ILE A 91 -7.24 -2.67 8.40
N GLU A 92 -8.50 -2.32 8.12
CA GLU A 92 -9.64 -2.63 9.00
C GLU A 92 -10.23 -4.03 8.80
N LYS A 93 -9.88 -4.72 7.72
CA LYS A 93 -10.33 -6.09 7.39
C LYS A 93 -9.21 -7.09 7.60
#